data_AF-A0AAV3NRE3-F1
#
_entry.id   AF-A0AAV3NRE3-F1
#
_cell.length_a   1.000
_cell.length_b   1.000
_cell.length_c   1.000
_cell.angle_alpha   90.00
_cell.angle_beta   90.00
_cell.angle_gamma   90.00
#
_symmetry.space_group_name_H-M   'P 1'
#
loop_
_entity.id
_entity.type
_entity.pdbx_description
1 polymer ?
#
loop_
_entity_poly.entity_id
_entity_poly.type
_entity_poly.pdbx_seq_one_letter_code
_entity_poly.pdbx_strand_id
1 'polypeptide(L)'
;MGSPQESGLDLASTKNISSTPFWIQLLEVLVKRTSPKKKGKSKRSRTIMKRRARLERNRRSSSRNGRNEFVKKVKVLKKLVPNCESRRMETLFQETADYIMALQMRVKVMQIMVNTLQGSDEEY
;
A
#
# COMPACT_ATOMS: atom_id res chain seq x y z
N MET A 1 57.00 78.72 -30.94
CA MET A 1 56.61 77.30 -30.75
C MET A 1 55.18 77.33 -30.24
N GLY A 2 54.24 76.81 -31.05
CA GLY A 2 52.84 77.24 -31.04
C GLY A 2 51.92 76.60 -30.00
N SER A 3 50.88 77.36 -29.66
CA SER A 3 49.49 76.86 -29.49
C SER A 3 48.78 77.05 -30.84
N PRO A 4 47.55 76.53 -31.13
CA PRO A 4 46.49 75.94 -30.28
C PRO A 4 46.00 74.57 -30.84
N GLN A 5 45.04 73.79 -30.34
CA GLN A 5 43.63 74.07 -30.05
C GLN A 5 43.02 72.95 -29.20
N GLU A 6 42.22 73.34 -28.21
CA GLU A 6 41.16 72.50 -27.66
C GLU A 6 39.91 72.63 -28.55
N SER A 7 39.26 71.50 -28.84
CA SER A 7 37.85 71.47 -29.22
C SER A 7 37.23 70.19 -28.68
N GLY A 8 36.57 70.31 -27.53
CA GLY A 8 35.52 69.37 -27.14
C GLY A 8 34.22 69.63 -27.92
N LEU A 9 33.22 68.82 -27.57
CA LEU A 9 31.83 68.75 -28.08
C LEU A 9 31.71 67.83 -29.31
N ASP A 10 30.85 66.80 -29.37
CA ASP A 10 29.54 66.65 -28.74
C ASP A 10 29.15 65.18 -28.49
N LEU A 11 28.42 64.98 -27.39
CA LEU A 11 27.66 63.78 -27.08
C LEU A 11 26.21 64.00 -27.54
N ALA A 12 25.77 63.40 -28.65
CA ALA A 12 24.35 63.24 -28.92
C ALA A 12 24.05 62.06 -29.85
N SER A 13 23.60 60.97 -29.23
CA SER A 13 22.41 60.20 -29.63
C SER A 13 21.98 60.24 -31.10
N THR A 14 22.14 59.12 -31.82
CA THR A 14 21.04 58.54 -32.62
C THR A 14 21.17 57.03 -32.74
N LYS A 15 20.08 56.35 -32.37
CA LYS A 15 19.80 54.93 -32.59
C LYS A 15 19.90 54.64 -34.09
N ASN A 16 20.80 53.75 -34.51
CA ASN A 16 20.72 53.13 -35.83
C ASN A 16 20.79 51.61 -35.65
N ILE A 17 19.61 51.03 -35.45
CA ILE A 17 19.36 49.60 -35.62
C ILE A 17 19.34 49.38 -37.14
N SER A 18 20.50 49.18 -37.77
CA SER A 18 20.54 48.61 -39.10
C SER A 18 21.74 47.67 -39.23
N SER A 19 21.41 46.45 -39.67
CA SER A 19 22.32 45.35 -40.00
C SER A 19 22.96 44.63 -38.80
N THR A 20 22.16 43.87 -38.05
CA THR A 20 22.73 42.71 -37.35
C THR A 20 23.33 41.77 -38.41
N PRO A 21 24.60 41.37 -38.31
CA PRO A 21 25.23 40.47 -39.28
C PRO A 21 24.40 39.20 -39.44
N PHE A 22 24.30 38.67 -40.66
CA PHE A 22 23.59 37.42 -40.96
C PHE A 22 23.98 36.27 -40.00
N TRP A 23 25.24 36.24 -39.57
CA TRP A 23 25.74 35.27 -38.59
C TRP A 23 25.02 35.35 -37.23
N ILE A 24 24.52 36.52 -36.81
CA ILE A 24 23.71 36.68 -35.59
C ILE A 24 22.31 36.08 -35.78
N GLN A 25 21.67 36.27 -36.93
CA GLN A 25 20.42 35.59 -37.26
C GLN A 25 20.59 34.07 -37.35
N LEU A 26 21.70 33.60 -37.93
CA LEU A 26 22.01 32.19 -38.01
C LEU A 26 22.22 31.58 -36.61
N LEU A 27 22.89 32.30 -35.71
CA LEU A 27 23.06 31.90 -34.30
C LEU A 27 21.71 31.78 -33.58
N GLU A 28 20.77 32.70 -33.79
CA GLU A 28 19.43 32.58 -33.20
C GLU A 28 18.66 31.35 -33.72
N VAL A 29 18.80 31.04 -35.01
CA VAL A 29 18.17 29.86 -35.63
C VAL A 29 18.78 28.55 -35.09
N LEU A 30 20.08 28.55 -34.78
CA LEU A 30 20.77 27.40 -34.20
C LEU A 30 20.46 27.22 -32.71
N VAL A 31 20.38 28.31 -31.93
CA VAL A 31 20.03 28.29 -30.50
C VAL A 31 18.58 27.88 -30.26
N LYS A 32 17.65 28.18 -31.19
CA LYS A 32 16.25 27.73 -31.10
C LYS A 32 16.03 26.22 -31.29
N ARG A 33 17.06 25.45 -31.66
CA ARG A 33 16.94 23.99 -31.90
C ARG A 33 17.27 23.10 -30.68
N THR A 34 17.76 23.65 -29.57
CA THR A 34 18.21 22.86 -28.41
C THR A 34 17.29 22.94 -27.19
N SER A 35 15.99 23.22 -27.37
CA SER A 35 15.02 23.13 -26.27
C SER A 35 14.52 21.68 -26.08
N PRO A 36 14.90 20.97 -25.00
CA PRO A 36 14.35 19.65 -24.73
C PRO A 36 12.86 19.79 -24.37
N LYS A 37 11.97 19.36 -25.27
CA LYS A 37 10.54 19.25 -24.97
C LYS A 37 10.36 18.35 -23.74
N LYS A 38 9.81 18.90 -22.65
CA LYS A 38 9.40 18.11 -21.47
C LYS A 38 8.46 17.00 -21.93
N LYS A 39 8.94 15.76 -21.98
CA LYS A 39 8.13 14.58 -22.30
C LYS A 39 7.06 14.44 -21.21
N GLY A 40 5.84 14.89 -21.51
CA GLY A 40 4.68 14.66 -20.67
C GLY A 40 4.60 13.16 -20.37
N LYS A 41 4.60 12.80 -19.07
CA LYS A 41 4.59 11.40 -18.62
C LYS A 41 3.53 10.64 -19.39
N SER A 42 3.99 9.77 -20.31
CA SER A 42 3.14 8.98 -21.19
C SER A 42 2.03 8.32 -20.37
N LYS A 43 0.79 8.39 -20.86
CA LYS A 43 -0.39 7.76 -20.23
C LYS A 43 -0.09 6.29 -19.85
N ARG A 44 0.76 5.61 -20.62
CA ARG A 44 1.26 4.24 -20.38
C ARG A 44 2.03 4.09 -19.06
N SER A 45 2.91 5.04 -18.71
CA SER A 45 3.66 5.01 -17.44
C SER A 45 2.74 5.18 -16.24
N ARG A 46 1.76 6.09 -16.32
CA ARG A 46 0.76 6.30 -15.27
C ARG A 46 -0.11 5.05 -15.06
N THR A 47 -0.48 4.34 -16.13
CA THR A 47 -1.25 3.09 -16.04
C THR A 47 -0.44 1.97 -15.40
N ILE A 48 0.83 1.80 -15.76
CA ILE A 48 1.72 0.79 -15.15
C ILE A 48 1.90 1.07 -13.66
N MET A 49 2.12 2.32 -13.27
CA MET A 49 2.26 2.73 -11.87
C MET A 49 0.96 2.44 -11.08
N LYS A 50 -0.21 2.76 -11.65
CA LYS A 50 -1.51 2.43 -11.04
C LYS A 50 -1.71 0.92 -10.87
N ARG A 51 -1.33 0.12 -11.87
CA ARG A 51 -1.44 -1.36 -11.81
C ARG A 51 -0.53 -1.94 -10.72
N ARG A 52 0.71 -1.46 -10.61
CA ARG A 52 1.65 -1.87 -9.55
C ARG A 52 1.13 -1.50 -8.15
N ALA A 53 0.60 -0.29 -7.98
CA ALA A 53 0.01 0.15 -6.70
C ALA A 53 -1.19 -0.72 -6.27
N ARG A 54 -2.04 -1.14 -7.21
CA ARG A 54 -3.17 -2.05 -6.94
C ARG A 54 -2.71 -3.45 -6.51
N LEU A 55 -1.71 -4.01 -7.19
CA LEU A 55 -1.15 -5.32 -6.85
C LEU A 55 -0.47 -5.31 -5.48
N GLU A 56 0.26 -4.24 -5.16
CA GLU A 56 0.90 -4.06 -3.85
C GLU A 56 -0.14 -3.91 -2.73
N ARG A 57 -1.22 -3.17 -2.98
CA ARG A 57 -2.36 -3.10 -2.05
C ARG A 57 -2.99 -4.46 -1.84
N ASN A 58 -3.18 -5.25 -2.90
CA ASN A 58 -3.79 -6.59 -2.82
C ASN A 58 -2.92 -7.58 -2.03
N ARG A 59 -1.59 -7.51 -2.21
CA ARG A 59 -0.63 -8.31 -1.44
C ARG A 59 -0.69 -7.99 0.05
N ARG A 60 -0.76 -6.70 0.40
CA ARG A 60 -0.89 -6.24 1.79
C ARG A 60 -2.25 -6.57 2.40
N SER A 61 -3.32 -6.56 1.62
CA SER A 61 -4.66 -6.94 2.11
C SER A 61 -4.77 -8.44 2.34
N SER A 62 -4.19 -9.29 1.47
CA SER A 62 -4.25 -10.75 1.63
C SER A 62 -3.57 -11.23 2.92
N SER A 63 -2.41 -10.66 3.26
CA SER A 63 -1.70 -10.99 4.52
C SER A 63 -2.47 -10.50 5.76
N ARG A 64 -3.09 -9.31 5.70
CA ARG A 64 -3.96 -8.82 6.77
C ARG A 64 -5.24 -9.65 6.91
N ASN A 65 -5.79 -10.14 5.81
CA ASN A 65 -7.01 -10.95 5.81
C ASN A 65 -6.79 -12.27 6.57
N GLY A 66 -5.67 -12.97 6.34
CA GLY A 66 -5.35 -14.22 7.04
C GLY A 66 -5.23 -14.05 8.56
N ARG A 67 -4.54 -13.00 9.03
CA ARG A 67 -4.49 -12.67 10.46
C ARG A 67 -5.87 -12.32 11.04
N ASN A 68 -6.69 -11.59 10.28
CA ASN A 68 -8.04 -11.25 10.71
C ASN A 68 -8.94 -12.50 10.85
N GLU A 69 -8.87 -13.44 9.92
CA GLU A 69 -9.64 -14.69 9.99
C GLU A 69 -9.22 -15.55 11.19
N PHE A 70 -7.92 -15.64 11.47
CA PHE A 70 -7.44 -16.34 12.66
C PHE A 70 -7.96 -15.71 13.95
N VAL A 71 -7.92 -14.39 14.07
CA VAL A 71 -8.45 -13.66 15.23
C VAL A 71 -9.96 -13.88 15.39
N LYS A 72 -10.72 -13.90 14.28
CA LYS A 72 -12.16 -14.23 14.32
C LYS A 72 -12.40 -15.63 14.86
N LYS A 73 -11.65 -16.63 14.38
CA LYS A 73 -11.76 -18.03 14.85
C LYS A 73 -11.44 -18.15 16.34
N VAL A 74 -10.37 -17.50 16.81
CA VAL A 74 -10.01 -17.47 18.24
C VAL A 74 -11.11 -16.80 19.07
N LYS A 75 -11.72 -15.71 18.58
CA LYS A 75 -12.87 -15.08 19.25
C LYS A 75 -14.08 -15.99 19.34
N VAL A 76 -14.37 -16.77 18.30
CA VAL A 76 -15.46 -17.75 18.34
C VAL A 76 -15.15 -18.85 19.35
N LEU A 77 -13.94 -19.40 19.33
CA LEU A 77 -13.52 -20.44 20.26
C LEU A 77 -13.66 -19.99 21.72
N LYS A 78 -13.28 -18.74 22.01
CA LYS A 78 -13.43 -18.11 23.31
C LYS A 78 -14.86 -18.02 23.85
N LYS A 79 -15.86 -18.00 22.95
CA LYS A 79 -17.28 -17.97 23.32
C LYS A 79 -17.87 -19.37 23.51
N LEU A 80 -17.26 -20.38 22.88
CA LEU A 80 -17.73 -21.76 22.95
C LEU A 80 -17.22 -22.49 24.19
N VAL A 81 -15.99 -22.19 24.60
CA VAL A 81 -15.39 -22.84 25.76
C VAL A 81 -15.74 -22.06 27.04
N PRO A 82 -16.19 -22.73 28.11
CA PRO A 82 -16.51 -22.05 29.37
C PRO A 82 -15.31 -21.28 29.95
N ASN A 83 -15.56 -20.14 30.58
CA ASN A 83 -14.55 -19.39 31.37
C ASN A 83 -13.27 -18.97 30.61
N CYS A 84 -13.34 -18.75 29.30
CA CYS A 84 -12.14 -18.47 28.49
C CYS A 84 -12.18 -17.15 27.67
N GLU A 85 -13.20 -16.31 27.84
CA GLU A 85 -13.32 -15.02 27.14
C GLU A 85 -12.09 -14.13 27.34
N SER A 86 -11.57 -14.07 28.57
CA SER A 86 -10.40 -13.27 28.96
C SER A 86 -9.06 -14.02 28.93
N ARG A 87 -9.04 -15.32 28.62
CA ARG A 87 -7.81 -16.14 28.68
C ARG A 87 -6.82 -15.82 27.56
N ARG A 88 -5.54 -16.09 27.83
CA ARG A 88 -4.46 -16.02 26.83
C ARG A 88 -4.60 -17.17 25.82
N MET A 89 -3.95 -17.02 24.67
CA MET A 89 -4.12 -17.95 23.55
C MET A 89 -3.57 -19.34 23.86
N GLU A 90 -2.43 -19.41 24.54
CA GLU A 90 -1.76 -20.67 24.90
C GLU A 90 -2.65 -21.47 25.87
N THR A 91 -3.19 -20.80 26.89
CA THR A 91 -4.11 -21.41 27.85
C THR A 91 -5.46 -21.77 27.24
N LEU A 92 -5.91 -21.03 26.21
CA LEU A 92 -7.20 -21.28 25.56
C LEU A 92 -7.25 -22.68 24.93
N PHE A 93 -6.17 -23.09 24.25
CA PHE A 93 -6.14 -24.39 23.58
C PHE A 93 -6.09 -25.56 24.57
N GLN A 94 -5.38 -25.40 25.69
CA GLN A 94 -5.37 -26.41 26.75
C GLN A 94 -6.76 -26.60 27.36
N GLU A 95 -7.40 -25.51 27.79
CA GLU A 95 -8.76 -25.53 28.35
C GLU A 95 -9.79 -26.05 27.33
N THR A 96 -9.57 -25.77 26.04
CA THR A 96 -10.40 -26.33 24.96
C THR A 96 -10.24 -27.85 24.88
N ALA A 97 -9.02 -28.36 24.94
CA ALA A 97 -8.76 -29.80 24.90
C ALA A 97 -9.41 -30.52 26.09
N ASP A 98 -9.27 -29.95 27.29
CA ASP A 98 -9.89 -30.46 28.51
C ASP A 98 -11.42 -30.46 28.39
N TYR A 99 -12.00 -29.38 27.84
CA TYR A 99 -13.45 -29.28 27.62
C TYR A 99 -13.97 -30.28 26.58
N ILE A 100 -13.24 -30.51 25.48
CA ILE A 100 -13.58 -31.54 24.49
C ILE A 100 -13.59 -32.92 25.16
N MET A 101 -12.56 -33.24 25.94
CA MET A 101 -12.48 -34.52 26.65
C MET A 101 -13.63 -34.69 27.65
N ALA A 102 -13.96 -33.65 28.41
CA ALA A 102 -15.09 -33.65 29.32
C ALA A 102 -16.43 -33.89 28.60
N LEU A 103 -16.65 -33.24 27.45
CA LEU A 103 -17.85 -33.45 26.63
C LEU A 103 -17.92 -34.89 26.09
N GLN A 104 -16.81 -35.42 25.58
CA GLN A 104 -16.73 -36.79 25.08
C GLN A 104 -17.06 -37.81 26.18
N MET A 105 -16.51 -37.63 27.38
CA MET A 105 -16.82 -38.52 28.51
C MET A 105 -18.29 -38.44 28.92
N ARG A 106 -18.88 -37.23 28.97
CA ARG A 106 -20.31 -37.07 29.28
C ARG A 106 -21.20 -37.80 28.29
N VAL A 107 -20.92 -37.66 26.99
CA VAL A 107 -21.66 -38.37 25.94
C VAL A 107 -21.54 -39.89 26.09
N LYS A 108 -20.33 -40.40 26.37
CA LYS A 108 -20.11 -41.84 26.61
C LYS A 108 -20.92 -42.35 27.81
N VAL A 109 -20.91 -41.62 28.93
CA VAL A 109 -21.69 -42.00 30.12
C VAL A 109 -23.19 -42.00 29.81
N MET A 110 -23.70 -40.99 29.11
CA MET A 110 -25.11 -40.94 28.70
C MET A 110 -25.48 -42.10 27.79
N GLN A 111 -24.61 -42.48 26.85
CA GLN A 111 -24.80 -43.65 25.99
C GLN A 111 -24.84 -44.95 26.77
N ILE A 112 -23.90 -45.14 27.72
CA ILE A 112 -23.90 -46.31 28.60
C ILE A 112 -25.20 -46.35 29.40
N MET A 113 -25.61 -45.25 30.02
CA MET A 113 -26.84 -45.15 30.80
C MET A 113 -28.08 -45.50 29.94
N VAL A 114 -28.18 -44.96 28.74
CA VAL A 114 -29.28 -45.28 27.80
C VAL A 114 -29.27 -46.77 27.45
N ASN A 115 -28.11 -47.33 27.10
CA ASN A 115 -28.00 -48.74 26.75
C ASN A 115 -28.34 -49.66 27.93
N THR A 116 -27.92 -49.30 29.15
CA THR A 116 -28.25 -50.07 30.36
C THR A 116 -29.74 -50.03 30.68
N LEU A 117 -30.41 -48.90 30.43
CA LEU A 117 -31.84 -48.74 30.66
C LEU A 117 -32.69 -49.39 29.54
N GLN A 118 -32.17 -49.42 28.31
CA GLN A 118 -32.83 -50.10 27.18
C GLN A 118 -32.65 -51.63 27.25
N GLY A 119 -31.50 -52.11 27.74
CA GLY A 119 -31.23 -53.54 27.89
C GLY A 119 -31.97 -54.21 29.05
N SER A 120 -32.71 -53.47 29.88
CA SER A 120 -33.56 -54.01 30.94
C SER A 120 -35.01 -54.25 30.52
N ASP A 121 -35.39 -53.95 29.27
CA ASP A 121 -36.76 -54.13 28.74
C ASP A 121 -36.93 -55.39 27.86
N GLU A 122 -35.89 -56.23 27.70
CA GLU A 122 -35.89 -57.42 26.83
C GLU A 122 -35.90 -58.76 27.62
N GLU A 123 -36.18 -58.74 28.91
CA GLU A 123 -36.46 -59.95 29.68
C GLU A 123 -37.94 -59.94 30.06
N TYR A 124 -38.83 -60.48 29.19
CA TYR A 124 -40.07 -61.23 29.46
C TYR A 124 -40.81 -61.63 28.18
#